data_AF-A0A539E102-F1
#
_entry.id   AF-A0A539E102-F1
#
_cell.length_a   1.000
_cell.length_b   1.000
_cell.length_c   1.000
_cell.angle_alpha   90.00
_cell.angle_beta   90.00
_cell.angle_gamma   90.00
#
_symmetry.space_group_name_H-M   'P 1'
#
loop_
_entity.id
_entity.type
_entity.pdbx_description
1 polymer ?
#
loop_
_entity_poly.entity_id
_entity_poly.type
_entity_poly.pdbx_seq_one_letter_code
_entity_poly.pdbx_strand_id
1 'polypeptide(L)' 'MVALFGTDAPAALDLLELLELAWHDCYGEITPAHNVVADVLVLSEGTLSGRVLACRLAVTDWRDLHVAADHIRAHP' A
#
# COMPACT_ATOMS: atom_id res chain seq x y z
N MET A 1 11.46 -3.89 -3.71
CA MET A 1 11.63 -3.20 -2.41
C MET A 1 12.94 -2.43 -2.35
N VAL A 2 14.12 -3.06 -2.36
CA VAL A 2 15.42 -2.34 -2.31
C VAL A 2 15.59 -1.32 -3.43
N ALA A 3 15.22 -1.66 -4.67
CA ALA A 3 15.30 -0.73 -5.80
C ALA A 3 14.36 0.48 -5.69
N LEU A 4 13.30 0.39 -4.88
CA LEU A 4 12.26 1.44 -4.77
C LEU A 4 12.43 2.28 -3.49
N PHE A 5 12.89 1.67 -2.39
CA PHE A 5 12.98 2.29 -1.06
C PHE A 5 14.41 2.41 -0.52
N GLY A 6 15.41 1.89 -1.23
CA GLY A 6 16.81 1.96 -0.79
C GLY A 6 17.02 1.39 0.60
N THR A 7 17.59 2.20 1.51
CA THR A 7 17.84 1.85 2.92
C THR A 7 16.56 1.63 3.72
N ASP A 8 15.43 2.17 3.27
CA ASP A 8 14.14 2.04 3.97
C ASP A 8 13.39 0.75 3.57
N ALA A 9 13.97 -0.09 2.71
CA ALA A 9 13.35 -1.31 2.25
C ALA A 9 12.88 -2.26 3.37
N PRO A 10 13.62 -2.44 4.49
CA PRO A 10 13.13 -3.22 5.62
C PRO A 10 11.85 -2.62 6.23
N ALA A 11 11.84 -1.32 6.55
CA ALA A 11 10.67 -0.65 7.12
C ALA A 11 9.45 -0.67 6.16
N ALA A 12 9.70 -0.58 4.86
CA ALA A 12 8.64 -0.68 3.86
C ALA A 12 8.06 -2.11 3.74
N LEU A 13 8.85 -3.16 4.07
CA LEU A 13 8.35 -4.53 4.19
C LEU A 13 7.55 -4.72 5.48
N ASP A 14 8.01 -4.16 6.60
CA ASP A 14 7.27 -4.18 7.87
C ASP A 14 5.87 -3.55 7.69
N LEU A 15 5.76 -2.48 6.90
CA LEU A 15 4.46 -1.85 6.60
C LEU A 15 3.54 -2.72 5.72
N LEU A 16 4.08 -3.61 4.90
CA LEU A 16 3.27 -4.59 4.16
C LEU A 16 2.73 -5.66 5.11
N GLU A 17 3.57 -6.15 6.04
CA GLU A 17 3.12 -7.10 7.07
C GLU A 17 2.05 -6.46 7.98
N LEU A 18 2.26 -5.23 8.43
CA LEU A 18 1.26 -4.48 9.20
C LEU A 18 -0.05 -4.26 8.43
N LEU A 19 0.03 -4.06 7.11
CA LEU A 19 -1.15 -3.97 6.26
C LEU A 19 -1.91 -5.30 6.24
N GLU A 20 -1.24 -6.44 6.12
CA GLU A 20 -1.90 -7.76 6.15
C GLU A 20 -2.61 -8.02 7.48
N LEU A 21 -1.94 -7.73 8.59
CA LEU A 21 -2.53 -7.86 9.93
C LEU A 21 -3.77 -6.97 10.10
N ALA A 22 -3.66 -5.69 9.70
CA ALA A 22 -4.78 -4.76 9.77
C ALA A 22 -5.92 -5.12 8.80
N TRP A 23 -5.60 -5.65 7.62
CA TRP A 23 -6.59 -6.10 6.63
C TRP A 23 -7.45 -7.22 7.18
N HIS A 24 -6.82 -8.20 7.85
CA HIS A 24 -7.53 -9.27 8.54
C HIS A 24 -8.54 -8.72 9.56
N ASP A 25 -8.13 -7.77 10.39
CA ASP A 25 -9.01 -7.21 11.42
C ASP A 25 -10.13 -6.34 10.84
N CYS A 26 -9.88 -5.62 9.74
CA CYS A 26 -10.87 -4.74 9.12
C CYS A 26 -11.86 -5.48 8.20
N TYR A 27 -11.40 -6.51 7.48
CA TYR A 27 -12.16 -7.15 6.39
C TYR A 27 -12.37 -8.67 6.57
N GLY A 28 -11.73 -9.30 7.57
CA GLY A 28 -11.86 -10.75 7.84
C GLY A 28 -11.13 -11.64 6.83
N GLU A 29 -10.28 -11.07 5.97
CA GLU A 29 -9.51 -11.77 4.95
C GLU A 29 -8.05 -11.86 5.36
N ILE A 30 -7.39 -12.99 5.08
CA ILE A 30 -6.01 -13.25 5.55
C ILE A 30 -4.98 -12.25 4.99
N THR A 31 -5.16 -11.81 3.74
CA THR A 31 -4.26 -10.86 3.07
C THR A 31 -5.07 -10.04 2.05
N PRO A 32 -4.69 -8.78 1.78
CA PRO A 32 -5.34 -8.00 0.73
C PRO A 32 -5.23 -8.66 -0.64
N ALA A 33 -6.21 -8.38 -1.50
CA ALA A 33 -6.12 -8.79 -2.89
C ALA A 33 -4.90 -8.14 -3.59
N HIS A 34 -4.34 -8.82 -4.59
CA HIS A 34 -3.12 -8.40 -5.28
C HIS A 34 -3.21 -6.99 -5.89
N ASN A 35 -4.40 -6.59 -6.36
CA ASN A 35 -4.65 -5.25 -6.89
C ASN A 35 -4.52 -4.18 -5.81
N VAL A 36 -4.99 -4.43 -4.58
CA VAL A 36 -4.84 -3.49 -3.45
C VAL A 36 -3.36 -3.29 -3.13
N VAL A 37 -2.57 -4.37 -3.11
CA VAL A 37 -1.12 -4.28 -2.89
C VAL A 37 -0.45 -3.47 -4.01
N ALA A 38 -0.84 -3.69 -5.26
CA ALA A 38 -0.33 -2.93 -6.41
C ALA A 38 -0.69 -1.43 -6.32
N ASP A 39 -1.91 -1.10 -5.90
CA ASP A 39 -2.37 0.27 -5.68
C ASP A 39 -1.58 0.95 -4.55
N VAL A 40 -1.31 0.21 -3.46
CA VAL A 40 -0.43 0.66 -2.39
C VAL A 40 0.98 0.95 -2.91
N LEU A 41 1.57 0.10 -3.76
CA LEU A 41 2.88 0.35 -4.40
C LEU A 41 2.86 1.62 -5.26
N VAL A 42 1.81 1.83 -6.06
CA VAL A 42 1.68 3.01 -6.93
C VAL A 42 1.63 4.29 -6.09
N LEU A 43 0.74 4.34 -5.10
CA LEU A 43 0.56 5.53 -4.25
C LEU A 43 1.72 5.80 -3.29
N SER A 44 2.63 4.83 -3.12
CA SER A 44 3.80 5.04 -2.27
C SER A 44 4.86 5.92 -2.92
N GLU A 45 4.90 5.99 -4.25
CA GLU A 45 5.88 6.76 -5.03
C GLU A 45 7.35 6.50 -4.61
N GLY A 46 7.66 5.30 -4.11
CA GLY A 46 8.99 4.94 -3.62
C GLY A 46 9.39 5.54 -2.27
N THR A 47 8.49 6.23 -1.56
CA THR A 47 8.79 6.88 -0.27
C THR A 47 8.15 6.15 0.91
N LEU A 48 8.85 6.06 2.05
CA LEU A 48 8.30 5.43 3.24
C LEU A 48 7.05 6.16 3.77
N SER A 49 7.03 7.48 3.68
CA SER A 49 5.85 8.28 4.03
C SER A 49 4.65 8.00 3.12
N GLY A 50 4.87 7.93 1.80
CA GLY A 50 3.85 7.52 0.84
C GLY A 50 3.34 6.12 1.14
N ARG A 51 4.22 5.19 1.51
CA ARG A 51 3.87 3.83 1.94
C ARG A 51 2.94 3.82 3.14
N VAL A 52 3.26 4.59 4.20
CA VAL A 52 2.40 4.70 5.39
C VAL A 52 1.02 5.24 5.01
N LEU A 53 0.95 6.29 4.19
CA LEU A 53 -0.32 6.88 3.76
C LEU A 53 -1.14 5.90 2.92
N ALA A 54 -0.52 5.19 1.98
CA ALA A 54 -1.18 4.22 1.14
C ALA A 54 -1.70 3.01 1.95
N CYS A 55 -0.90 2.44 2.86
CA CYS A 55 -1.36 1.37 3.73
C CYS A 55 -2.53 1.84 4.63
N ARG A 56 -2.45 3.05 5.18
CA ARG A 56 -3.54 3.63 5.96
C ARG A 56 -4.82 3.78 5.14
N LEU A 57 -4.71 4.25 3.90
CA LEU A 57 -5.86 4.40 3.02
C LEU A 57 -6.46 3.05 2.66
N ALA A 58 -5.64 2.04 2.37
CA ALA A 58 -6.10 0.68 2.06
C ALA A 58 -6.98 0.09 3.18
N VAL A 59 -6.56 0.25 4.45
CA VAL A 59 -7.33 -0.30 5.58
C VAL A 59 -8.59 0.50 5.89
N THR A 60 -8.60 1.82 5.65
CA THR A 60 -9.78 2.65 5.91
C THR A 60 -10.80 2.61 4.78
N ASP A 61 -10.33 2.65 3.52
CA ASP A 61 -11.14 2.55 2.31
C ASP A 61 -10.27 2.16 1.10
N TRP A 62 -10.25 0.86 0.78
CA TRP A 62 -9.50 0.34 -0.36
C TRP A 62 -10.05 0.81 -1.71
N ARG A 63 -11.31 1.28 -1.79
CA ARG A 63 -11.87 1.77 -3.05
C ARG A 63 -11.30 3.15 -3.39
N ASP A 64 -11.16 4.00 -2.38
CA ASP A 64 -10.49 5.30 -2.54
C ASP A 64 -9.00 5.12 -2.91
N LEU A 65 -8.33 4.13 -2.33
CA LEU A 65 -6.99 3.74 -2.75
C LEU A 65 -6.96 3.38 -4.25
N HIS A 66 -7.91 2.56 -4.71
CA HIS A 66 -7.98 2.14 -6.10
C HIS A 66 -8.19 3.33 -7.06
N VAL A 67 -9.14 4.21 -6.73
CA VAL A 67 -9.42 5.43 -7.52
C VAL A 67 -8.19 6.35 -7.57
N ALA A 68 -7.49 6.54 -6.45
CA ALA A 68 -6.30 7.37 -6.40
C ALA A 68 -5.13 6.77 -7.20
N ALA A 69 -4.94 5.45 -7.13
CA ALA A 69 -3.93 4.76 -7.92
C ALA A 69 -4.21 4.86 -9.43
N ASP A 70 -5.47 4.74 -9.83
CA ASP A 70 -5.88 4.92 -11.23
C ASP A 70 -5.66 6.36 -11.73
N HIS A 71 -5.85 7.35 -10.85
CA HIS A 71 -5.54 8.74 -11.19
C HIS A 71 -4.06 8.95 -11.52
N ILE A 72 -3.15 8.37 -10.72
CA ILE A 72 -1.70 8.41 -10.98
C ILE A 72 -1.36 7.66 -12.28
N ARG A 73 -1.92 6.47 -12.48
CA ARG A 73 -1.66 5.69 -13.71
C ARG A 73 -2.12 6.38 -14.98
N ALA A 74 -3.20 7.16 -14.91
CA ALA A 74 -3.68 7.96 -16.03
C ALA A 74 -2.81 9.20 -16.31
N HIS A 75 -1.98 9.63 -15.34
CA HIS A 75 -1.12 10.82 -15.42
C HIS A 75 0.30 10.54 -14.87
N PRO A 76 1.09 9.70 -15.58
CA PRO A 76 2.39 9.21 -15.10
C PRO A 76 3.49 10.27 -15.09
#